data_AF-R7AXQ3-F1
#
_entry.id   AF-R7AXQ3-F1
#
_cell.length_a   1.000
_cell.length_b   1.000
_cell.length_c   1.000
_cell.angle_alpha   90.00
_cell.angle_beta   90.00
_cell.angle_gamma   90.00
#
_symmetry.space_group_name_H-M   'P 1'
#
loop_
_entity.id
_entity.type
_entity.pdbx_description
1 polymer ?
#
loop_
_entity_poly.entity_id
_entity_poly.type
_entity_poly.pdbx_seq_one_letter_code
_entity_poly.pdbx_strand_id
1 'polypeptide(L)'
;MWLSNSSIGRKVVMSVTGIALVLFLTFHMAMNCVALFSGEAYNMVCEFLGANWYALVATVGLAALFVIHIIYAFWLTMLNRAARGHERYAVTVKPKNVEWASQNMLVLGIIVILGLALHFVNFWSKMQFAEIVGNPMMGGLDAADGYGYILQTFSNPVFFVLYIIWLIALWFHLTHGFWSAMQTLGWNNTIWINRWKCISNIYSTIIVLGFMVVAVVFFLKSLMGCGAC
;
A
#
# COMPACT_ATOMS: atom_id res chain seq x y z
N MET A 1 2.39 26.38 13.15
CA MET A 1 3.00 25.32 14.00
C MET A 1 4.25 24.79 13.28
N TRP A 2 5.32 24.40 13.97
CA TRP A 2 6.60 24.01 13.33
C TRP A 2 6.47 22.87 12.30
N LEU A 3 5.53 21.95 12.56
CA LEU A 3 5.20 20.80 11.71
C LEU A 3 4.66 21.17 10.31
N SER A 4 4.06 22.36 10.17
CA SER A 4 3.50 22.84 8.90
C SER A 4 4.29 24.01 8.30
N ASN A 5 5.14 24.68 9.08
CA ASN A 5 5.85 25.89 8.64
C ASN A 5 7.30 25.62 8.19
N SER A 6 7.92 24.51 8.63
CA SER A 6 9.29 24.15 8.26
C SER A 6 9.35 23.00 7.26
N SER A 7 10.39 22.95 6.43
CA SER A 7 10.62 21.83 5.49
C SER A 7 10.88 20.51 6.23
N ILE A 8 11.59 20.57 7.36
CA ILE A 8 11.87 19.41 8.21
C ILE A 8 10.62 18.89 8.91
N GLY A 9 9.79 19.76 9.49
CA GLY A 9 8.55 19.37 10.15
C GLY A 9 7.60 18.64 9.20
N ARG A 10 7.49 19.10 7.95
CA ARG A 10 6.70 18.41 6.92
C ARG A 10 7.21 17.02 6.60
N LYS A 11 8.53 16.85 6.51
CA LYS A 11 9.14 15.52 6.30
C LYS A 11 8.92 14.59 7.49
N VAL A 12 8.92 15.12 8.72
CA VAL A 12 8.60 14.33 9.93
C VAL A 12 7.17 13.78 9.84
N VAL A 13 6.17 14.62 9.51
CA VAL A 13 4.78 14.17 9.31
C VAL A 13 4.70 13.10 8.22
N MET A 14 5.36 13.31 7.09
CA MET A 14 5.44 12.34 5.98
C MET A 14 6.02 10.99 6.45
N SER A 15 7.07 11.02 7.27
CA SER A 15 7.75 9.83 7.78
C SER A 15 6.91 9.06 8.79
N VAL A 16 6.29 9.76 9.75
CA VAL A 16 5.46 9.12 10.79
C VAL A 16 4.23 8.47 10.17
N THR A 17 3.53 9.20 9.28
CA THR A 17 2.37 8.63 8.57
C THR A 17 2.78 7.46 7.68
N GLY A 18 3.91 7.57 6.96
CA GLY A 18 4.44 6.48 6.15
C GLY A 18 4.75 5.22 6.94
N ILE A 19 5.41 5.33 8.10
CA ILE A 19 5.69 4.18 8.97
C ILE A 19 4.40 3.54 9.47
N ALA A 20 3.42 4.33 9.91
CA ALA A 20 2.14 3.81 10.36
C ALA A 20 1.42 3.02 9.24
N LEU A 21 1.44 3.52 8.00
CA LEU A 21 0.86 2.84 6.84
C LEU A 21 1.63 1.55 6.48
N VAL A 22 2.95 1.51 6.64
CA VAL A 22 3.77 0.30 6.42
C VAL A 22 3.47 -0.77 7.47
N LEU A 23 3.29 -0.38 8.73
CA LEU A 23 2.88 -1.30 9.79
C LEU A 23 1.50 -1.89 9.51
N PHE A 24 0.55 -1.06 9.06
CA PHE A 24 -0.74 -1.54 8.58
C PHE A 24 -0.59 -2.51 7.40
N LEU A 25 0.21 -2.19 6.38
CA LEU A 25 0.45 -3.09 5.24
C LEU A 25 1.06 -4.43 5.68
N THR A 26 1.87 -4.44 6.73
CA THR A 26 2.44 -5.68 7.28
C THR A 26 1.38 -6.54 7.93
N PHE A 27 0.56 -5.94 8.80
CA PHE A 27 -0.59 -6.62 9.39
C PHE A 27 -1.53 -7.13 8.30
N HIS A 28 -1.87 -6.27 7.34
CA HIS A 28 -2.75 -6.56 6.22
C HIS A 28 -2.22 -7.69 5.34
N MET A 29 -0.92 -7.70 5.05
CA MET A 29 -0.28 -8.79 4.30
C MET A 29 -0.37 -10.11 5.07
N ALA A 30 -0.03 -10.10 6.36
CA ALA A 30 -0.01 -11.30 7.19
C ALA A 30 -1.40 -11.96 7.26
N MET A 31 -2.46 -11.18 7.45
CA MET A 31 -3.83 -11.70 7.43
C MET A 31 -4.24 -12.21 6.03
N ASN A 32 -3.83 -11.54 4.94
CA ASN A 32 -4.13 -12.02 3.58
C ASN A 32 -3.43 -13.35 3.27
N CYS A 33 -2.24 -13.60 3.81
CA CYS A 33 -1.56 -14.88 3.67
C CYS A 33 -2.33 -16.05 4.30
N VAL A 34 -3.24 -15.82 5.26
CA VAL A 34 -4.11 -16.88 5.83
C VAL A 34 -4.97 -17.53 4.74
N ALA A 35 -5.40 -16.75 3.74
CA ALA A 35 -6.19 -17.23 2.60
C ALA A 35 -5.45 -18.29 1.75
N LEU A 36 -4.12 -18.36 1.84
CA LEU A 36 -3.33 -19.40 1.17
C LEU A 36 -3.49 -20.78 1.82
N PHE A 37 -3.83 -20.81 3.11
CA PHE A 37 -3.86 -22.03 3.91
C PHE A 37 -5.28 -22.50 4.24
N SER A 38 -6.22 -21.57 4.51
CA SER A 38 -7.61 -21.91 4.81
C SER A 38 -8.56 -20.76 4.46
N GLY A 39 -9.59 -21.06 3.68
CA GLY A 39 -10.66 -20.10 3.37
C GLY A 39 -11.53 -19.80 4.57
N GLU A 40 -11.86 -20.80 5.39
CA GLU A 40 -12.62 -20.62 6.62
C GLU A 40 -11.90 -19.72 7.62
N ALA A 41 -10.60 -19.96 7.85
CA ALA A 41 -9.81 -19.13 8.76
C ALA A 41 -9.68 -17.68 8.26
N TYR A 42 -9.56 -17.49 6.94
CA TYR A 42 -9.53 -16.15 6.36
C TYR A 42 -10.87 -15.44 6.50
N ASN A 43 -11.99 -16.12 6.25
CA ASN A 43 -13.34 -15.57 6.41
C ASN A 43 -13.61 -15.20 7.88
N MET A 44 -13.14 -15.99 8.85
CA MET A 44 -13.20 -15.63 10.27
C MET A 44 -12.43 -14.35 10.59
N VAL A 45 -11.26 -14.14 9.96
CA VAL A 45 -10.52 -12.87 10.07
C VAL A 45 -11.30 -11.71 9.45
N CYS A 46 -11.96 -11.94 8.32
CA CYS A 46 -12.80 -10.93 7.67
C CYS A 46 -14.02 -10.56 8.52
N GLU A 47 -14.70 -11.53 9.14
CA GLU A 47 -15.81 -11.30 10.07
C GLU A 47 -15.35 -10.51 11.31
N PHE A 48 -14.21 -10.89 11.90
CA PHE A 48 -13.62 -10.14 13.01
C PHE A 48 -13.30 -8.69 12.62
N LEU A 49 -12.78 -8.46 11.41
CA LEU A 49 -12.43 -7.12 10.91
C LEU A 49 -13.56 -6.43 10.12
N GLY A 50 -14.79 -6.95 10.19
CA GLY A 50 -15.99 -6.37 9.58
C GLY A 50 -16.40 -5.03 10.21
N ALA A 51 -17.68 -4.66 10.14
CA ALA A 51 -18.22 -3.40 10.66
C ALA A 51 -18.32 -3.35 12.21
N ASN A 52 -17.40 -4.01 12.91
CA ASN A 52 -17.23 -3.92 14.35
C ASN A 52 -16.68 -2.54 14.75
N TRP A 53 -17.11 -1.99 15.89
CA TRP A 53 -16.78 -0.61 16.29
C TRP A 53 -15.27 -0.33 16.31
N TYR A 54 -14.45 -1.28 16.78
CA TYR A 54 -12.99 -1.12 16.85
C TYR A 54 -12.35 -1.12 15.46
N ALA A 55 -12.86 -1.96 14.56
CA ALA A 55 -12.41 -2.03 13.18
C ALA A 55 -12.80 -0.75 12.43
N LEU A 56 -14.00 -0.21 12.66
CA LEU A 56 -14.43 1.07 12.10
C LEU A 56 -13.57 2.25 12.58
N VAL A 57 -13.26 2.31 13.88
CA VAL A 57 -12.34 3.33 14.43
C VAL A 57 -10.96 3.20 13.78
N ALA A 58 -10.44 1.98 13.64
CA ALA A 58 -9.17 1.74 12.96
C ALA A 58 -9.22 2.15 11.48
N THR A 59 -10.29 1.82 10.75
CA THR A 59 -10.51 2.22 9.35
C THR A 59 -10.51 3.75 9.19
N VAL A 60 -11.22 4.48 10.05
CA VAL A 60 -11.24 5.95 10.02
C VAL A 60 -9.85 6.52 10.34
N GLY A 61 -9.16 5.96 11.33
CA GLY A 61 -7.79 6.36 11.66
C GLY A 61 -6.80 6.15 10.51
N LEU A 62 -6.87 4.99 9.84
CA LEU A 62 -6.06 4.67 8.66
C LEU A 62 -6.38 5.58 7.48
N ALA A 63 -7.66 5.88 7.24
CA ALA A 63 -8.08 6.83 6.22
C ALA A 63 -7.50 8.22 6.49
N ALA A 64 -7.55 8.69 7.75
CA ALA A 64 -6.93 9.96 8.13
C ALA A 64 -5.41 9.97 7.92
N LEU A 65 -4.70 8.91 8.34
CA LEU A 65 -3.26 8.77 8.12
C LEU A 65 -2.92 8.81 6.62
N PHE A 66 -3.67 8.09 5.79
CA PHE A 66 -3.49 8.06 4.35
C PHE A 66 -3.72 9.44 3.73
N VAL A 67 -4.83 10.12 4.06
CA VAL A 67 -5.13 11.47 3.55
C VAL A 67 -4.04 12.46 3.94
N ILE A 68 -3.61 12.47 5.21
CA ILE A 68 -2.53 13.34 5.69
C ILE A 68 -1.24 13.04 4.92
N HIS A 69 -0.89 11.76 4.73
CA HIS A 69 0.28 11.35 3.98
C HIS A 69 0.27 11.91 2.55
N ILE A 70 -0.86 11.78 1.85
CA ILE A 70 -1.02 12.30 0.48
C ILE A 70 -0.93 13.82 0.44
N ILE A 71 -1.60 14.54 1.34
CA ILE A 71 -1.55 16.01 1.40
C ILE A 71 -0.10 16.48 1.56
N TYR A 72 0.65 15.90 2.50
CA TYR A 72 2.05 16.26 2.73
C TYR A 72 2.96 15.84 1.57
N ALA A 73 2.69 14.71 0.90
CA ALA A 73 3.42 14.28 -0.28
C ALA A 73 3.30 15.28 -1.43
N PHE A 74 2.08 15.72 -1.75
CA PHE A 74 1.84 16.73 -2.79
C PHE A 74 2.43 18.08 -2.39
N TRP A 75 2.24 18.52 -1.15
CA TRP A 75 2.79 19.79 -0.66
C TRP A 75 4.32 19.82 -0.79
N LEU A 76 5.02 18.78 -0.30
CA LEU A 76 6.47 18.68 -0.43
C LEU A 76 6.91 18.62 -1.91
N THR A 77 6.16 17.92 -2.76
CA THR A 77 6.48 17.83 -4.18
C THR A 77 6.36 19.17 -4.88
N MET A 78 5.31 19.94 -4.59
CA MET A 78 5.12 21.30 -5.12
C MET A 78 6.22 22.24 -4.64
N LEU A 79 6.58 22.22 -3.36
CA LEU A 79 7.68 23.02 -2.81
C LEU A 79 9.02 22.66 -3.46
N ASN A 80 9.31 21.37 -3.61
CA ASN A 80 10.53 20.90 -4.27
C ASN A 80 10.56 21.26 -5.76
N ARG A 81 9.40 21.38 -6.41
CA ARG A 81 9.31 21.80 -7.82
C ARG A 81 9.49 23.32 -7.96
N ALA A 82 8.84 24.10 -7.09
CA ALA A 82 9.00 25.55 -7.05
C ALA A 82 10.45 25.96 -6.74
N ALA A 83 11.09 25.30 -5.78
CA ALA A 83 12.49 25.58 -5.41
C ALA A 83 13.50 25.22 -6.51
N ARG A 84 13.14 24.32 -7.44
CA ARG A 84 13.98 23.97 -8.59
C ARG A 84 13.94 25.03 -9.71
N GLY A 85 12.91 25.87 -9.75
CA GLY A 85 12.73 26.86 -10.82
C GLY A 85 12.37 26.23 -12.17
N HIS A 86 12.36 27.05 -13.23
CA HIS A 86 12.01 26.64 -14.58
C HIS A 86 13.21 26.17 -15.43
N GLU A 87 14.43 26.35 -14.92
CA GLU A 87 15.66 26.02 -15.63
C GLU A 87 15.86 24.50 -15.74
N ARG A 88 16.26 24.04 -16.92
CA ARG A 88 16.59 22.62 -17.13
C ARG A 88 17.87 22.30 -16.37
N TYR A 89 17.96 21.10 -15.81
CA TYR A 89 19.16 20.66 -15.10
C TYR A 89 20.41 20.82 -15.98
N ALA A 90 21.39 21.59 -15.52
CA ALA A 90 22.67 21.79 -16.19
C ALA A 90 23.45 20.46 -16.37
N VAL A 91 23.16 19.46 -15.54
CA VAL A 91 23.70 18.10 -15.65
C VAL A 91 22.54 17.12 -15.71
N THR A 92 22.42 16.40 -16.83
CA THR A 92 21.38 15.38 -17.08
C THR A 92 21.81 13.97 -16.68
N VAL A 93 23.10 13.77 -16.39
CA VAL A 93 23.65 12.48 -15.97
C VAL A 93 23.16 12.14 -14.56
N LYS A 94 22.54 10.97 -14.40
CA LYS A 94 22.08 10.46 -13.11
C LYS A 94 23.28 10.27 -12.17
N PRO A 95 23.31 10.93 -10.99
CA PRO A 95 24.38 10.71 -10.02
C PRO A 95 24.37 9.26 -9.52
N LYS A 96 25.56 8.67 -9.30
CA LYS A 96 25.72 7.25 -8.92
C LYS A 96 24.91 6.81 -7.69
N ASN A 97 24.55 7.73 -6.81
CA ASN A 97 23.90 7.45 -5.52
C ASN A 97 22.40 7.79 -5.46
N VAL A 98 21.77 8.11 -6.59
CA VAL A 98 20.35 8.46 -6.66
C VAL A 98 19.56 7.24 -7.15
N GLU A 99 18.60 6.76 -6.37
CA GLU A 99 17.74 5.64 -6.77
C GLU A 99 16.68 6.08 -7.79
N TRP A 100 16.27 5.18 -8.69
CA TRP A 100 15.21 5.52 -9.66
C TRP A 100 13.87 5.79 -8.96
N ALA A 101 13.57 5.03 -7.89
CA ALA A 101 12.37 5.23 -7.09
C ALA A 101 12.30 6.64 -6.49
N SER A 102 13.42 7.21 -6.03
CA SER A 102 13.45 8.57 -5.46
C SER A 102 13.15 9.66 -6.47
N GLN A 103 13.48 9.42 -7.74
CA GLN A 103 13.19 10.36 -8.83
C GLN A 103 11.72 10.30 -9.27
N ASN A 104 11.02 9.20 -8.98
CA ASN A 104 9.67 8.93 -9.48
C ASN A 104 8.62 8.78 -8.36
N MET A 105 8.93 9.18 -7.12
CA MET A 105 8.03 8.99 -5.95
C MET A 105 6.61 9.52 -6.15
N LEU A 106 6.43 10.67 -6.81
CA LEU A 106 5.08 11.19 -7.09
C LEU A 106 4.31 10.28 -8.05
N VAL A 107 4.96 9.83 -9.13
CA VAL A 107 4.35 8.95 -10.13
C VAL A 107 3.98 7.60 -9.49
N LEU A 108 4.90 7.03 -8.71
CA LEU A 108 4.64 5.81 -7.94
C LEU A 108 3.48 6.01 -6.97
N GLY A 109 3.42 7.14 -6.26
CA GLY A 109 2.32 7.48 -5.36
C GLY A 109 0.97 7.58 -6.08
N ILE A 110 0.93 8.16 -7.29
CA ILE A 110 -0.30 8.22 -8.11
C ILE A 110 -0.76 6.82 -8.51
N ILE A 111 0.16 5.95 -8.95
CA ILE A 111 -0.19 4.55 -9.27
C ILE A 111 -0.70 3.83 -8.02
N VAL A 112 -0.12 4.09 -6.84
CA VAL A 112 -0.58 3.53 -5.57
C VAL A 112 -2.01 3.98 -5.25
N ILE A 113 -2.35 5.25 -5.46
CA ILE A 113 -3.72 5.78 -5.27
C ILE A 113 -4.71 5.10 -6.23
N LEU A 114 -4.35 4.96 -7.51
CA LEU A 114 -5.22 4.32 -8.51
C LEU A 114 -5.50 2.85 -8.16
N GLY A 115 -4.46 2.12 -7.76
CA GLY A 115 -4.64 0.73 -7.32
C GLY A 115 -5.39 0.62 -5.99
N LEU A 116 -5.26 1.60 -5.08
CA LEU A 116 -6.07 1.64 -3.86
C LEU A 116 -7.55 1.88 -4.16
N ALA A 117 -7.88 2.73 -5.12
CA ALA A 117 -9.26 2.94 -5.56
C ALA A 117 -9.85 1.63 -6.13
N LEU A 118 -9.11 0.94 -6.98
CA LEU A 118 -9.48 -0.40 -7.47
C LEU A 118 -9.68 -1.37 -6.28
N HIS A 119 -8.74 -1.39 -5.33
CA HIS A 119 -8.84 -2.22 -4.13
C HIS A 119 -10.08 -1.94 -3.28
N PHE A 120 -10.46 -0.69 -3.09
CA PHE A 120 -11.69 -0.34 -2.37
C PHE A 120 -12.96 -0.77 -3.12
N VAL A 121 -12.98 -0.65 -4.45
CA VAL A 121 -14.11 -1.13 -5.26
C VAL A 121 -14.20 -2.66 -5.21
N ASN A 122 -13.09 -3.37 -5.32
CA ASN A 122 -13.09 -4.83 -5.37
C ASN A 122 -13.33 -5.49 -4.01
N PHE A 123 -12.91 -4.87 -2.91
CA PHE A 123 -12.94 -5.46 -1.57
C PHE A 123 -13.74 -4.62 -0.57
N TRP A 124 -13.21 -3.47 -0.13
CA TRP A 124 -13.82 -2.71 0.98
C TRP A 124 -15.31 -2.38 0.78
N SER A 125 -15.68 -1.97 -0.44
CA SER A 125 -17.07 -1.61 -0.79
C SER A 125 -18.04 -2.78 -0.71
N LYS A 126 -17.55 -4.01 -0.93
CA LYS A 126 -18.32 -5.26 -0.91
C LYS A 126 -18.29 -5.99 0.43
N MET A 127 -17.40 -5.56 1.33
CA MET A 127 -17.16 -6.18 2.64
C MET A 127 -17.62 -5.23 3.75
N GLN A 128 -16.69 -4.55 4.44
CA GLN A 128 -17.01 -3.68 5.58
C GLN A 128 -18.03 -2.57 5.23
N PHE A 129 -17.98 -1.97 4.03
CA PHE A 129 -18.98 -0.98 3.64
C PHE A 129 -20.37 -1.59 3.41
N ALA A 130 -20.43 -2.78 2.84
CA ALA A 130 -21.67 -3.51 2.60
C ALA A 130 -22.40 -3.80 3.93
N GLU A 131 -21.63 -4.17 4.97
CA GLU A 131 -22.15 -4.32 6.33
C GLU A 131 -22.60 -2.98 6.94
N ILE A 132 -21.81 -1.90 6.80
CA ILE A 132 -22.15 -0.56 7.31
C ILE A 132 -23.51 -0.09 6.79
N VAL A 133 -23.82 -0.34 5.52
CA VAL A 133 -25.09 0.10 4.91
C VAL A 133 -26.22 -0.92 5.05
N GLY A 134 -26.00 -2.01 5.79
CA GLY A 134 -27.01 -3.04 6.05
C GLY A 134 -27.35 -3.91 4.83
N ASN A 135 -26.43 -4.05 3.88
CA ASN A 135 -26.58 -4.91 2.71
C ASN A 135 -25.36 -5.83 2.53
N PRO A 136 -25.20 -6.87 3.38
CA PRO A 136 -24.02 -7.74 3.36
C PRO A 136 -23.85 -8.52 2.05
N MET A 137 -24.89 -8.60 1.20
CA MET A 137 -24.84 -9.29 -0.09
C MET A 137 -24.53 -8.37 -1.28
N MET A 138 -24.16 -7.10 -1.05
CA MET A 138 -23.97 -6.09 -2.10
C MET A 138 -23.00 -6.52 -3.20
N GLY A 139 -21.97 -7.30 -2.86
CA GLY A 139 -20.98 -7.80 -3.82
C GLY A 139 -21.32 -9.14 -4.48
N GLY A 140 -22.51 -9.69 -4.22
CA GLY A 140 -22.95 -11.01 -4.70
C GLY A 140 -22.49 -12.19 -3.84
N LEU A 141 -21.67 -11.95 -2.82
CA LEU A 141 -21.30 -12.89 -1.76
C LEU A 141 -21.59 -12.23 -0.41
N ASP A 142 -21.60 -13.03 0.66
CA ASP A 142 -21.66 -12.47 2.01
C ASP A 142 -20.43 -11.58 2.28
N ALA A 143 -20.61 -10.48 2.99
CA ALA A 143 -19.55 -9.51 3.25
C ALA A 143 -18.35 -10.10 4.02
N ALA A 144 -18.57 -11.15 4.81
CA ALA A 144 -17.53 -11.89 5.51
C ALA A 144 -16.82 -12.93 4.62
N ASP A 145 -17.33 -13.24 3.42
CA ASP A 145 -16.70 -14.17 2.48
C ASP A 145 -15.54 -13.53 1.71
N GLY A 146 -14.51 -13.12 2.44
CA GLY A 146 -13.29 -12.54 1.88
C GLY A 146 -12.58 -13.50 0.93
N TYR A 147 -12.55 -14.80 1.22
CA TYR A 147 -11.93 -15.81 0.35
C TYR A 147 -12.62 -15.86 -1.00
N GLY A 148 -13.96 -15.85 -1.00
CA GLY A 148 -14.77 -15.77 -2.21
C GLY A 148 -14.50 -14.49 -3.01
N TYR A 149 -14.38 -13.34 -2.36
CA TYR A 149 -14.03 -12.08 -3.04
C TYR A 149 -12.63 -12.06 -3.66
N ILE A 150 -11.63 -12.68 -3.00
CA ILE A 150 -10.29 -12.85 -3.59
C ILE A 150 -10.40 -13.72 -4.84
N LEU A 151 -11.10 -14.86 -4.76
CA LEU A 151 -11.30 -15.74 -5.90
C LEU A 151 -12.05 -15.05 -7.05
N GLN A 152 -13.17 -14.37 -6.75
CA GLN A 152 -13.94 -13.62 -7.74
C GLN A 152 -13.10 -12.56 -8.44
N THR A 153 -12.31 -11.79 -7.67
CA THR A 153 -11.49 -10.70 -8.22
C THR A 153 -10.35 -11.24 -9.09
N PHE A 154 -9.59 -12.22 -8.59
CA PHE A 154 -8.43 -12.73 -9.32
C PHE A 154 -8.78 -13.77 -10.38
N SER A 155 -10.04 -14.22 -10.49
CA SER A 155 -10.48 -14.98 -11.68
C SER A 155 -10.57 -14.11 -12.93
N ASN A 156 -10.62 -12.78 -12.79
CA ASN A 156 -10.55 -11.86 -13.91
C ASN A 156 -9.07 -11.53 -14.25
N PRO A 157 -8.55 -11.92 -15.43
CA PRO A 157 -7.15 -11.69 -15.80
C PRO A 157 -6.78 -10.21 -15.86
N VAL A 158 -7.74 -9.32 -16.18
CA VAL A 158 -7.50 -7.88 -16.20
C VAL A 158 -7.21 -7.37 -14.78
N PHE A 159 -8.02 -7.76 -13.80
CA PHE A 159 -7.77 -7.39 -12.40
C PHE A 159 -6.46 -7.98 -11.90
N PHE A 160 -6.15 -9.24 -12.20
CA PHE A 160 -4.86 -9.83 -11.85
C PHE A 160 -3.68 -8.99 -12.35
N VAL A 161 -3.64 -8.65 -13.65
CA VAL A 161 -2.55 -7.85 -14.22
C VAL A 161 -2.46 -6.45 -13.60
N LEU A 162 -3.61 -5.77 -13.41
CA LEU A 162 -3.64 -4.45 -12.78
C LEU A 162 -3.08 -4.47 -11.36
N TYR A 163 -3.40 -5.50 -10.57
CA TYR A 163 -2.87 -5.66 -9.22
C TYR A 163 -1.36 -5.95 -9.22
N ILE A 164 -0.85 -6.74 -10.17
CA ILE A 164 0.61 -6.98 -10.28
C ILE A 164 1.35 -5.68 -10.57
N ILE A 165 0.87 -4.87 -11.52
CA ILE A 165 1.45 -3.56 -11.83
C ILE A 165 1.42 -2.64 -10.60
N TRP A 166 0.28 -2.60 -9.90
CA TRP A 166 0.11 -1.81 -8.68
C TRP A 166 1.08 -2.26 -7.57
N LEU A 167 1.22 -3.56 -7.33
CA LEU A 167 2.11 -4.11 -6.32
C LEU A 167 3.59 -3.85 -6.64
N ILE A 168 3.99 -3.88 -7.91
CA ILE A 168 5.35 -3.47 -8.33
C ILE A 168 5.59 -1.99 -8.04
N ALA A 169 4.62 -1.12 -8.35
CA ALA A 169 4.75 0.31 -8.04
C ALA A 169 4.82 0.54 -6.52
N LEU A 170 4.01 -0.18 -5.74
CA LEU A 170 4.06 -0.16 -4.28
C LEU A 170 5.44 -0.63 -3.78
N TRP A 171 6.03 -1.67 -4.36
CA TRP A 171 7.38 -2.12 -4.00
C TRP A 171 8.42 -1.02 -4.17
N PHE A 172 8.45 -0.34 -5.34
CA PHE A 172 9.35 0.79 -5.54
C PHE A 172 9.09 1.94 -4.55
N HIS A 173 7.82 2.19 -4.23
CA HIS A 173 7.44 3.22 -3.27
C HIS A 173 7.97 2.90 -1.86
N LEU A 174 7.77 1.67 -1.39
CA LEU A 174 8.17 1.21 -0.06
C LEU A 174 9.69 1.08 0.09
N THR A 175 10.36 0.49 -0.91
CA THR A 175 11.81 0.28 -0.90
C THR A 175 12.59 1.58 -0.74
N HIS A 176 12.04 2.71 -1.20
CA HIS A 176 12.59 4.02 -0.89
C HIS A 176 12.01 4.64 0.38
N GLY A 177 10.68 4.64 0.52
CA GLY A 177 9.97 5.34 1.59
C GLY A 177 10.42 4.93 2.98
N PHE A 178 10.65 3.63 3.22
CA PHE A 178 10.97 3.12 4.55
C PHE A 178 12.32 3.62 5.07
N TRP A 179 13.43 3.43 4.34
CA TRP A 179 14.73 3.95 4.81
C TRP A 179 14.77 5.49 4.85
N SER A 180 14.06 6.16 3.95
CA SER A 180 13.97 7.63 3.93
C SER A 180 13.25 8.16 5.18
N ALA A 181 12.25 7.44 5.69
CA ALA A 181 11.58 7.77 6.93
C ALA A 181 12.53 7.64 8.13
N MET A 182 13.33 6.57 8.20
CA MET A 182 14.32 6.38 9.27
C MET A 182 15.37 7.49 9.29
N GLN A 183 15.84 7.92 8.12
CA GLN A 183 16.75 9.06 8.01
C GLN A 183 16.10 10.35 8.54
N THR A 184 14.84 10.60 8.17
CA THR A 184 14.14 11.84 8.55
C THR A 184 13.87 11.92 10.05
N LEU A 185 13.57 10.78 10.69
CA LEU A 185 13.36 10.70 12.13
C LEU A 185 14.67 10.76 12.94
N GLY A 186 15.82 10.84 12.27
CA GLY A 186 17.12 10.90 12.93
C GLY A 186 17.64 9.56 13.43
N TRP A 187 16.95 8.45 13.16
CA TRP A 187 17.44 7.11 13.48
C TRP A 187 18.42 6.64 12.39
N ASN A 188 19.45 7.42 12.12
CA ASN A 188 20.42 7.13 11.08
C ASN A 188 21.77 7.81 11.32
N ASN A 189 22.85 7.22 10.80
CA ASN A 189 24.18 7.81 10.75
C ASN A 189 24.96 7.27 9.54
N THR A 190 26.26 7.60 9.45
CA THR A 190 27.14 7.19 8.34
C THR A 190 27.25 5.66 8.17
N ILE A 191 27.02 4.89 9.24
CA ILE A 191 27.05 3.43 9.23
C ILE A 191 25.64 2.87 8.94
N TRP A 192 24.62 3.41 9.61
CA TRP A 192 23.26 2.87 9.56
C TRP A 192 22.55 3.12 8.22
N ILE A 193 22.98 4.11 7.42
CA ILE A 193 22.28 4.44 6.18
C ILE A 193 22.25 3.26 5.21
N ASN A 194 23.37 2.55 5.07
CA ASN A 194 23.46 1.38 4.20
C ASN A 194 22.66 0.20 4.75
N ARG A 195 22.58 0.07 6.07
CA ARG A 195 21.76 -0.96 6.74
C ARG A 195 20.27 -0.70 6.52
N TRP A 196 19.81 0.55 6.70
CA TRP A 196 18.42 0.90 6.48
C TRP A 196 18.00 0.70 5.04
N LYS A 197 18.85 1.03 4.06
CA LYS A 197 18.59 0.73 2.65
C LYS A 197 18.41 -0.77 2.41
N CYS A 198 19.31 -1.60 2.97
CA CYS A 198 19.21 -3.05 2.89
C CYS A 198 17.92 -3.59 3.55
N ILE A 199 17.63 -3.17 4.79
CA ILE A 199 16.41 -3.56 5.53
C ILE A 199 15.16 -3.12 4.75
N SER A 200 15.13 -1.89 4.26
CA SER A 200 14.03 -1.36 3.45
C SER A 200 13.76 -2.22 2.22
N ASN A 201 14.83 -2.62 1.52
CA ASN A 201 14.70 -3.51 0.37
C ASN A 201 14.12 -4.89 0.75
N ILE A 202 14.70 -5.54 1.76
CA ILE A 202 14.25 -6.87 2.20
C ILE A 202 12.80 -6.83 2.70
N TYR A 203 12.50 -5.90 3.61
CA TYR A 203 11.21 -5.79 4.25
C TYR A 203 10.09 -5.45 3.25
N SER A 204 10.33 -4.47 2.37
CA SER A 204 9.38 -4.12 1.32
C SER A 204 9.14 -5.27 0.34
N THR A 205 10.19 -6.04 0.03
CA THR A 205 10.08 -7.23 -0.82
C THR A 205 9.22 -8.30 -0.17
N ILE A 206 9.40 -8.58 1.13
CA ILE A 206 8.59 -9.55 1.86
C ILE A 206 7.11 -9.16 1.85
N ILE A 207 6.79 -7.90 2.18
CA ILE A 207 5.41 -7.40 2.17
C ILE A 207 4.77 -7.57 0.80
N VAL A 208 5.44 -7.10 -0.26
CA VAL A 208 4.85 -7.12 -1.60
C VAL A 208 4.76 -8.53 -2.16
N LEU A 209 5.77 -9.38 -1.95
CA LEU A 209 5.71 -10.78 -2.37
C LEU A 209 4.60 -11.53 -1.66
N GLY A 210 4.35 -11.26 -0.37
CA GLY A 210 3.21 -11.84 0.35
C GLY A 210 1.88 -11.57 -0.36
N PHE A 211 1.60 -10.31 -0.73
CA PHE A 211 0.41 -9.98 -1.50
C PHE A 211 0.40 -10.56 -2.91
N MET A 212 1.55 -10.53 -3.61
CA MET A 212 1.66 -11.07 -4.97
C MET A 212 1.39 -12.57 -5.00
N VAL A 213 1.89 -13.33 -4.02
CA VAL A 213 1.65 -14.78 -3.93
C VAL A 213 0.15 -15.07 -3.78
N VAL A 214 -0.57 -14.30 -2.96
CA VAL A 214 -2.04 -14.42 -2.86
C VAL A 214 -2.69 -14.20 -4.23
N ALA A 215 -2.39 -13.09 -4.91
CA ALA A 215 -2.95 -12.80 -6.23
C ALA A 215 -2.66 -13.90 -7.27
N VAL A 216 -1.40 -14.36 -7.34
CA VAL A 216 -0.95 -15.40 -8.27
C VAL A 216 -1.62 -16.74 -7.97
N VAL A 217 -1.65 -17.17 -6.71
CA VAL A 217 -2.24 -18.47 -6.34
C VAL A 217 -3.72 -18.50 -6.67
N PHE A 218 -4.48 -17.44 -6.39
CA PHE A 218 -5.91 -17.41 -6.70
C PHE A 218 -6.19 -17.29 -8.20
N PHE A 219 -5.37 -16.55 -8.95
CA PHE A 219 -5.44 -16.56 -10.41
C PHE A 219 -5.19 -17.98 -10.96
N LEU A 220 -4.15 -18.68 -10.51
CA LEU A 220 -3.87 -20.05 -10.94
C LEU A 220 -4.99 -21.03 -10.55
N LYS A 221 -5.54 -20.92 -9.33
CA LYS A 221 -6.71 -21.71 -8.89
C LYS A 221 -7.90 -21.53 -9.84
N SER A 222 -8.17 -20.30 -10.31
CA SER A 222 -9.28 -20.03 -11.24
C SER A 222 -9.11 -20.73 -12.59
N LEU A 223 -7.86 -20.86 -13.08
CA LEU A 223 -7.55 -21.54 -14.33
C LEU A 223 -7.70 -23.06 -14.21
N MET A 224 -7.26 -23.63 -13.08
CA MET A 224 -7.36 -25.07 -12.82
C MET A 224 -8.81 -25.51 -12.55
N GLY A 225 -9.61 -24.66 -11.91
CA GLY A 225 -11.04 -24.91 -11.67
C GLY A 225 -11.91 -24.88 -12.93
N CYS A 226 -11.49 -24.16 -13.97
CA CYS A 226 -12.18 -24.15 -15.28
C CYS A 226 -11.84 -25.37 -16.18
N GLY A 227 -10.97 -26.28 -15.73
CA GLY A 227 -10.59 -27.49 -16.48
C GLY A 227 -11.41 -28.75 -16.15
N ALA A 228 -12.41 -28.63 -15.26
CA ALA A 228 -13.32 -29.71 -14.87
C ALA A 228 -14.76 -29.38 -15.28
N CYS A 229 -14.97 -29.26 -16.60
CA CYS A 229 -16.29 -29.24 -17.23
C CYS A 229 -16.31 -30.30 -18.33
#